data_AF-A0A8H5N687-F1
#
_entry.id   AF-A0A8H5N687-F1
#
_cell.length_a   1.000
_cell.length_b   1.000
_cell.length_c   1.000
_cell.angle_alpha   90.00
_cell.angle_beta   90.00
_cell.angle_gamma   90.00
#
_symmetry.space_group_name_H-M   'P 1'
#
loop_
_entity.id
_entity.type
_entity.pdbx_description
1 polymer ?
#
loop_
_entity_poly.entity_id
_entity_poly.type
_entity_poly.pdbx_seq_one_letter_code
_entity_poly.pdbx_strand_id
1 'polypeptide(L)'
;MFKRLSKDKSPRKRPPISKPELELEPEPEPEPEAEPGSERKAQEPSKMHLLQDMLEFDKRFLIANLDKEEAKYRARRASMTSKERRQAWIDMVGWSLETPYSRELYNKPQDFRLVRRLRAIELIRLVFGYQLSPRLKKEIASRLPYRLRDSNMRDVRLICVDTDKGRKGAKSFHMGVAILDTRDLRDVIRNGFKLDNPSDLIRTYQFAVQDSVPKVDRFCFGDTEAISTEDLKRRFVEWQQGRDVIGVAYSLHSDLALLKEFEIFLSAICWIDLALAQYIPLQNATAPSLAVVMNRLRIRYAGRLHEPGNDAHFAMRTLLGLAVLDFWREWTHWGDGLGAIPRWYHLATKIVRAEIPRTERHGLPD
;
A
#
# COMPACT_ATOMS: atom_id res chain seq x y z
N MET A 1 7.78 -36.55 -52.57
CA MET A 1 8.40 -35.79 -53.69
C MET A 1 7.98 -34.32 -53.53
N PHE A 2 8.66 -33.56 -52.66
CA PHE A 2 8.29 -32.18 -52.33
C PHE A 2 9.33 -31.20 -52.91
N LYS A 3 8.87 -30.34 -53.82
CA LYS A 3 9.67 -29.29 -54.48
C LYS A 3 9.94 -28.14 -53.50
N ARG A 4 11.23 -27.81 -53.34
CA ARG A 4 11.73 -26.54 -52.78
C ARG A 4 11.38 -25.39 -53.73
N LEU A 5 10.91 -24.28 -53.17
CA LEU A 5 10.95 -22.96 -53.80
C LEU A 5 11.56 -21.98 -52.79
N SER A 6 12.85 -21.71 -52.97
CA SER A 6 13.53 -20.55 -52.41
C SER A 6 13.21 -19.34 -53.28
N LYS A 7 12.85 -18.21 -52.67
CA LYS A 7 12.99 -16.89 -53.31
C LYS A 7 13.64 -15.91 -52.36
N ASP A 8 14.87 -15.57 -52.72
CA ASP A 8 15.62 -14.40 -52.33
C ASP A 8 14.78 -13.13 -52.34
N LYS A 9 14.98 -12.29 -51.33
CA LYS A 9 14.67 -10.86 -51.37
C LYS A 9 15.91 -10.11 -50.90
N SER A 10 16.66 -9.60 -51.87
CA SER A 10 17.73 -8.62 -51.68
C SER A 10 17.17 -7.26 -51.25
N PRO A 11 18.01 -6.38 -50.66
CA PRO A 11 17.55 -5.21 -49.92
C PRO A 11 17.26 -4.00 -50.81
N ARG A 12 16.21 -3.25 -50.45
CA ARG A 12 15.82 -1.98 -51.07
C ARG A 12 16.88 -0.90 -50.82
N LYS A 13 17.46 -0.37 -51.91
CA LYS A 13 18.29 0.85 -51.93
C LYS A 13 17.45 2.06 -51.50
N ARG A 14 17.97 2.86 -50.57
CA ARG A 14 17.42 4.19 -50.21
C ARG A 14 17.91 5.24 -51.22
N PRO A 15 17.08 6.24 -51.59
CA PRO A 15 17.51 7.38 -52.39
C PRO A 15 18.34 8.38 -51.56
N PRO A 16 19.17 9.21 -52.22
CA PRO A 16 20.09 10.12 -51.55
C PRO A 16 19.35 11.33 -50.95
N ILE A 17 19.78 11.73 -49.75
CA ILE A 17 19.35 12.94 -49.06
C ILE A 17 20.14 14.12 -49.65
N SER A 18 19.45 15.03 -50.34
CA SER A 18 19.97 16.33 -50.74
C SER A 18 20.14 17.22 -49.51
N LYS A 19 21.35 17.78 -49.34
CA LYS A 19 21.66 18.80 -48.33
C LYS A 19 20.96 20.12 -48.70
N PRO A 20 20.29 20.82 -47.77
CA PRO A 20 19.98 22.22 -47.95
C PRO A 20 21.23 23.08 -47.71
N GLU A 21 21.40 24.03 -48.61
CA GLU A 21 22.35 25.13 -48.63
C GLU A 21 22.14 26.01 -47.38
N LEU A 22 23.21 26.21 -46.59
CA LEU A 22 23.21 27.14 -45.46
C LEU A 22 23.44 28.55 -46.00
N GLU A 23 22.38 29.37 -46.00
CA GLU A 23 22.51 30.82 -46.10
C GLU A 23 23.11 31.34 -44.79
N LEU A 24 24.27 32.01 -44.91
CA LEU A 24 24.95 32.71 -43.82
C LEU A 24 24.19 34.01 -43.53
N GLU A 25 23.48 34.06 -42.41
CA GLU A 25 23.01 35.32 -41.84
C GLU A 25 24.21 36.11 -41.25
N PRO A 26 24.21 37.45 -41.36
CA PRO A 26 25.29 38.29 -40.86
C PRO A 26 25.36 38.28 -39.32
N GLU A 27 26.59 38.27 -38.81
CA GLU A 27 26.87 38.33 -37.37
C GLU A 27 26.29 39.59 -36.72
N PRO A 28 25.58 39.48 -35.58
CA PRO A 28 25.17 40.64 -34.80
C PRO A 28 26.37 41.26 -34.06
N GLU A 29 26.41 42.59 -34.04
CA GLU A 29 27.41 43.38 -33.32
C GLU A 29 27.44 43.06 -31.81
N PRO A 30 28.61 43.14 -31.16
CA PRO A 30 28.75 42.82 -29.74
C PRO A 30 28.03 43.84 -28.86
N GLU A 31 27.06 43.36 -28.07
CA GLU A 31 26.43 44.14 -27.00
C GLU A 31 27.46 44.50 -25.90
N PRO A 32 27.32 45.68 -25.27
CA PRO A 32 28.24 46.13 -24.23
C PRO A 32 28.20 45.24 -23.00
N GLU A 33 29.39 44.94 -22.46
CA GLU A 33 29.63 44.12 -21.27
C GLU A 33 28.76 44.59 -20.09
N ALA A 34 27.76 43.79 -19.75
CA ALA A 34 27.02 43.94 -18.50
C ALA A 34 27.93 43.50 -17.34
N GLU A 35 28.05 44.38 -16.34
CA GLU A 35 28.77 44.15 -15.09
C GLU A 35 28.41 42.79 -14.45
N PRO A 36 29.35 42.12 -13.76
CA PRO A 36 29.11 40.84 -13.11
C PRO A 36 28.14 41.01 -11.93
N GLY A 37 26.85 40.97 -12.26
CA GLY A 37 25.76 40.87 -11.31
C GLY A 37 25.91 39.58 -10.51
N SER A 38 25.99 39.74 -9.20
CA SER A 38 26.14 38.70 -8.19
C SER A 38 25.44 37.39 -8.56
N GLU A 39 26.21 36.33 -8.74
CA GLU A 39 25.72 34.95 -8.71
C GLU A 39 24.95 34.76 -7.40
N ARG A 40 23.62 34.88 -7.45
CA ARG A 40 22.75 34.33 -6.41
C ARG A 40 22.92 32.83 -6.48
N LYS A 41 23.87 32.32 -5.69
CA LYS A 41 23.94 30.92 -5.28
C LYS A 41 22.53 30.55 -4.83
N ALA A 42 21.81 29.82 -5.67
CA ALA A 42 20.61 29.12 -5.26
C ALA A 42 21.06 28.20 -4.13
N GLN A 43 20.82 28.61 -2.88
CA GLN A 43 21.05 27.78 -1.73
C GLN A 43 20.18 26.55 -1.94
N GLU A 44 20.81 25.42 -2.27
CA GLU A 44 20.15 24.12 -2.19
C GLU A 44 19.52 24.05 -0.79
N PRO A 45 18.21 23.82 -0.70
CA PRO A 45 17.54 23.78 0.58
C PRO A 45 18.26 22.75 1.45
N SER A 46 18.78 23.22 2.59
CA SER A 46 19.50 22.38 3.55
C SER A 46 18.71 21.10 3.78
N LYS A 47 19.39 19.95 3.77
CA LYS A 47 18.78 18.64 4.00
C LYS A 47 17.94 18.58 5.28
N MET A 48 18.25 19.44 6.28
CA MET A 48 17.41 19.64 7.47
C MET A 48 16.07 20.31 7.17
N HIS A 49 16.04 21.33 6.31
CA HIS A 49 14.82 22.04 5.93
C HIS A 49 13.85 21.13 5.18
N LEU A 50 14.36 20.31 4.25
CA LEU A 50 13.56 19.28 3.57
C LEU A 50 13.00 18.23 4.55
N LEU A 51 13.80 17.82 5.55
CA LEU A 51 13.33 16.90 6.60
C LEU A 51 12.23 17.55 7.44
N GLN A 52 12.40 18.82 7.78
CA GLN A 52 11.49 19.58 8.64
C GLN A 52 10.17 19.90 7.93
N ASP A 53 10.21 20.29 6.66
CA ASP A 53 9.03 20.48 5.80
C ASP A 53 8.29 19.15 5.56
N MET A 54 9.02 18.03 5.41
CA MET A 54 8.42 16.69 5.34
C MET A 54 7.79 16.26 6.67
N LEU A 55 8.44 16.52 7.80
CA LEU A 55 7.92 16.28 9.15
C LEU A 55 6.67 17.12 9.43
N GLU A 56 6.65 18.37 8.96
CA GLU A 56 5.50 19.26 9.07
C GLU A 56 4.36 18.84 8.13
N PHE A 57 4.69 18.32 6.94
CA PHE A 57 3.74 17.71 6.02
C PHE A 57 3.09 16.44 6.59
N ASP A 58 3.89 15.56 7.20
CA ASP A 58 3.39 14.35 7.86
C ASP A 58 2.62 14.67 9.15
N LYS A 59 2.99 15.74 9.87
CA LYS A 59 2.15 16.34 10.92
C LYS A 59 0.82 16.84 10.34
N ARG A 60 0.79 17.55 9.21
CA ARG A 60 -0.45 17.99 8.52
C ARG A 60 -1.31 16.80 8.02
N PHE A 61 -0.68 15.68 7.67
CA PHE A 61 -1.36 14.42 7.36
C PHE A 61 -2.08 13.81 8.57
N LEU A 62 -1.53 13.96 9.78
CA LEU A 62 -2.22 13.61 11.02
C LEU A 62 -3.27 14.67 11.41
N ILE A 63 -2.89 15.94 11.37
CA ILE A 63 -3.68 17.07 11.87
C ILE A 63 -4.97 17.28 11.05
N ALA A 64 -4.95 17.31 9.71
CA ALA A 64 -6.18 17.61 8.95
C ALA A 64 -7.25 16.46 8.93
N ASN A 65 -6.98 15.29 9.53
CA ASN A 65 -7.97 14.22 9.77
C ASN A 65 -8.53 14.29 11.18
N LEU A 66 -7.78 14.95 12.05
CA LEU A 66 -8.08 15.08 13.44
C LEU A 66 -8.72 16.45 13.70
N ASP A 67 -8.35 17.56 13.07
CA ASP A 67 -8.67 18.91 13.54
C ASP A 67 -10.14 19.20 13.86
N LYS A 68 -11.13 18.78 13.07
CA LYS A 68 -12.55 19.05 13.42
C LYS A 68 -13.10 18.10 14.49
N GLU A 69 -12.83 16.80 14.36
CA GLU A 69 -13.28 15.79 15.33
C GLU A 69 -12.45 15.83 16.62
N GLU A 70 -11.15 16.09 16.50
CA GLU A 70 -10.18 16.34 17.56
C GLU A 70 -10.38 17.72 18.18
N ALA A 71 -10.78 18.79 17.48
CA ALA A 71 -11.19 20.03 18.13
C ALA A 71 -12.51 19.85 18.89
N LYS A 72 -13.50 19.15 18.33
CA LYS A 72 -14.72 18.78 19.06
C LYS A 72 -14.41 17.89 20.26
N TYR A 73 -13.51 16.93 20.10
CA TYR A 73 -13.08 16.03 21.15
C TYR A 73 -12.25 16.76 22.21
N ARG A 74 -11.34 17.67 21.83
CA ARG A 74 -10.54 18.52 22.72
C ARG A 74 -11.43 19.51 23.48
N ALA A 75 -12.41 20.12 22.82
CA ALA A 75 -13.40 21.00 23.45
C ALA A 75 -14.25 20.21 24.47
N ARG A 76 -14.76 19.03 24.07
CA ARG A 76 -15.48 18.12 24.96
C ARG A 76 -14.61 17.59 26.10
N ARG A 77 -13.31 17.37 25.86
CA ARG A 77 -12.34 16.88 26.85
C ARG A 77 -11.90 17.97 27.82
N ALA A 78 -11.84 19.23 27.38
CA ALA A 78 -11.55 20.38 28.21
C ALA A 78 -12.68 20.64 29.23
N SER A 79 -13.94 20.35 28.86
CA SER A 79 -15.09 20.43 29.78
C SER A 79 -15.26 19.22 30.69
N MET A 80 -14.47 18.15 30.50
CA MET A 80 -14.57 16.93 31.32
C MET A 80 -13.70 17.03 32.57
N THR A 81 -14.23 16.53 33.69
CA THR A 81 -13.44 16.24 34.89
C THR A 81 -12.40 15.15 34.60
N SER A 82 -11.34 15.05 35.40
CA SER A 82 -10.31 14.01 35.22
C SER A 82 -10.89 12.58 35.22
N LYS A 83 -11.97 12.33 35.98
CA LYS A 83 -12.67 11.04 36.03
C LYS A 83 -13.48 10.75 34.76
N GLU A 84 -14.20 11.75 34.24
CA GLU A 84 -14.95 11.62 32.97
C GLU A 84 -14.02 11.53 31.77
N ARG A 85 -12.90 12.28 31.78
CA ARG A 85 -11.84 12.11 30.77
C ARG A 85 -11.32 10.69 30.78
N ARG A 86 -11.17 10.07 31.95
CA ARG A 86 -10.73 8.68 32.08
C ARG A 86 -11.80 7.71 31.59
N GLN A 87 -13.06 7.92 31.97
CA GLN A 87 -14.19 7.04 31.61
C GLN A 87 -14.56 7.14 30.13
N ALA A 88 -14.80 8.33 29.57
CA ALA A 88 -15.10 8.52 28.15
C ALA A 88 -13.99 7.99 27.22
N TRP A 89 -12.78 7.94 27.76
CA TRP A 89 -11.61 7.44 27.09
C TRP A 89 -11.51 5.90 27.24
N ILE A 90 -11.78 5.32 28.42
CA ILE A 90 -12.01 3.87 28.60
C ILE A 90 -13.18 3.37 27.72
N ASP A 91 -14.23 4.15 27.53
CA ASP A 91 -15.38 3.78 26.71
C ASP A 91 -15.08 3.86 25.20
N MET A 92 -14.18 4.76 24.79
CA MET A 92 -13.79 5.01 23.39
C MET A 92 -12.73 4.02 22.88
N VAL A 93 -11.72 3.72 23.71
CA VAL A 93 -10.60 2.82 23.34
C VAL A 93 -10.55 1.53 24.15
N GLY A 94 -11.36 1.39 25.20
CA GLY A 94 -11.31 0.29 26.15
C GLY A 94 -10.36 0.49 27.33
N TRP A 95 -9.17 1.10 27.16
CA TRP A 95 -8.02 0.95 28.09
C TRP A 95 -6.90 1.98 27.86
N SER A 96 -6.07 2.33 28.91
CA SER A 96 -5.29 3.55 29.36
C SER A 96 -4.16 4.17 28.47
N LEU A 97 -4.05 5.51 28.45
CA LEU A 97 -3.13 6.33 27.61
C LEU A 97 -1.78 6.57 28.32
N GLU A 98 -1.69 6.23 29.60
CA GLU A 98 -0.51 6.42 30.44
C GLU A 98 0.56 5.35 30.19
N THR A 99 0.22 4.29 29.46
CA THR A 99 1.14 3.25 29.02
C THR A 99 0.98 3.05 27.51
N PRO A 100 2.05 2.88 26.72
CA PRO A 100 1.91 2.55 25.31
C PRO A 100 1.02 1.31 25.16
N TYR A 101 0.09 1.34 24.19
CA TYR A 101 -0.91 0.29 23.98
C TYR A 101 -0.32 -1.12 23.90
N SER A 102 0.92 -1.22 23.40
CA SER A 102 1.68 -2.47 23.37
C SER A 102 1.98 -3.01 24.77
N ARG A 103 2.28 -2.17 25.77
CA ARG A 103 2.71 -2.56 27.12
C ARG A 103 1.60 -2.90 28.12
N GLU A 104 0.48 -2.20 28.12
CA GLU A 104 -0.65 -2.52 29.00
C GLU A 104 -1.22 -3.92 28.73
N LEU A 105 -1.07 -4.42 27.50
CA LEU A 105 -1.56 -5.73 27.05
C LEU A 105 -0.60 -6.90 27.29
N TYR A 106 0.71 -6.64 27.46
CA TYR A 106 1.62 -7.68 27.95
C TYR A 106 1.33 -8.07 29.40
N ASN A 107 0.65 -7.19 30.15
CA ASN A 107 0.44 -7.37 31.57
C ASN A 107 -0.92 -8.03 31.91
N LYS A 108 -1.96 -7.96 31.05
CA LYS A 108 -3.29 -8.57 31.30
C LYS A 108 -4.02 -9.07 30.01
N PRO A 109 -3.67 -10.23 29.45
CA PRO A 109 -4.16 -10.69 28.14
C PRO A 109 -5.48 -11.51 28.21
N GLN A 110 -6.49 -11.06 28.98
CA GLN A 110 -7.69 -11.87 29.21
C GLN A 110 -8.76 -11.77 28.10
N ASP A 111 -8.71 -10.76 27.22
CA ASP A 111 -9.66 -10.60 26.12
C ASP A 111 -9.11 -11.19 24.80
N PHE A 112 -9.71 -12.31 24.36
CA PHE A 112 -9.35 -12.99 23.13
C PHE A 112 -9.51 -12.12 21.86
N ARG A 113 -10.47 -11.18 21.84
CA ARG A 113 -10.70 -10.30 20.69
C ARG A 113 -9.51 -9.35 20.54
N LEU A 114 -9.01 -8.86 21.65
CA LEU A 114 -7.87 -7.96 21.71
C LEU A 114 -6.58 -8.68 21.32
N VAL A 115 -6.40 -9.94 21.74
CA VAL A 115 -5.27 -10.77 21.29
C VAL A 115 -5.27 -10.91 19.77
N ARG A 116 -6.43 -11.16 19.14
CA ARG A 116 -6.53 -11.27 17.68
C ARG A 116 -6.20 -9.95 16.96
N ARG A 117 -6.71 -8.81 17.46
CA ARG A 117 -6.42 -7.47 16.93
C ARG A 117 -4.93 -7.13 17.05
N LEU A 118 -4.34 -7.40 18.21
CA LEU A 118 -2.91 -7.21 18.45
C LEU A 118 -2.08 -8.06 17.51
N ARG A 119 -2.44 -9.34 17.35
CA ARG A 119 -1.72 -10.23 16.46
C ARG A 119 -1.72 -9.74 15.01
N ALA A 120 -2.83 -9.18 14.55
CA ALA A 120 -2.94 -8.65 13.19
C ALA A 120 -1.98 -7.45 12.96
N ILE A 121 -1.90 -6.49 13.89
CA ILE A 121 -0.95 -5.37 13.75
C ILE A 121 0.50 -5.79 13.98
N GLU A 122 0.73 -6.77 14.87
CA GLU A 122 2.04 -7.37 15.10
C GLU A 122 2.61 -8.05 13.85
N LEU A 123 1.76 -8.65 13.00
CA LEU A 123 2.17 -9.19 11.70
C LEU A 123 2.57 -8.08 10.72
N ILE A 124 1.91 -6.92 10.72
CA ILE A 124 2.31 -5.76 9.90
C ILE A 124 3.67 -5.24 10.37
N ARG A 125 3.84 -5.01 11.67
CA ARG A 125 5.11 -4.64 12.31
C ARG A 125 6.24 -5.57 11.93
N LEU A 126 5.95 -6.87 11.92
CA LEU A 126 6.87 -7.92 11.54
C LEU A 126 7.29 -7.85 10.08
N VAL A 127 6.35 -7.68 9.14
CA VAL A 127 6.64 -7.57 7.71
C VAL A 127 7.56 -6.39 7.43
N PHE A 128 7.28 -5.24 8.04
CA PHE A 128 8.04 -4.01 7.81
C PHE A 128 9.25 -3.83 8.74
N GLY A 129 9.42 -4.73 9.70
CA GLY A 129 10.61 -4.81 10.54
C GLY A 129 10.74 -3.71 11.58
N TYR A 130 9.63 -3.16 12.08
CA TYR A 130 9.63 -2.19 13.17
C TYR A 130 8.92 -2.77 14.39
N GLN A 131 9.42 -2.45 15.60
CA GLN A 131 8.87 -2.84 16.91
C GLN A 131 8.17 -4.21 17.02
N LEU A 132 8.87 -5.20 17.57
CA LEU A 132 8.26 -6.50 17.87
C LEU A 132 8.22 -6.73 19.38
N SER A 133 7.10 -7.28 19.85
CA SER A 133 7.05 -7.82 21.20
C SER A 133 8.08 -8.94 21.36
N PRO A 134 8.78 -9.05 22.51
CA PRO A 134 9.71 -10.16 22.74
C PRO A 134 9.03 -11.54 22.58
N ARG A 135 7.75 -11.63 22.94
CA ARG A 135 6.93 -12.83 22.80
C ARG A 135 6.70 -13.23 21.35
N LEU A 136 6.20 -12.31 20.51
CA LEU A 136 5.99 -12.54 19.08
C LEU A 136 7.31 -12.84 18.37
N LYS A 137 8.36 -12.09 18.72
CA LYS A 137 9.71 -12.31 18.19
C LYS A 137 10.15 -13.75 18.47
N LYS A 138 9.94 -14.27 19.67
CA LYS A 138 10.26 -15.67 20.03
C LYS A 138 9.35 -16.68 19.33
N GLU A 139 8.04 -16.42 19.28
CA GLU A 139 7.04 -17.32 18.70
C GLU A 139 7.23 -17.50 17.20
N ILE A 140 7.47 -16.41 16.47
CA ILE A 140 7.58 -16.46 15.01
C ILE A 140 9.04 -16.59 14.57
N ALA A 141 10.07 -16.32 15.37
CA ALA A 141 11.49 -16.42 14.96
C ALA A 141 11.84 -17.66 14.14
N SER A 142 11.28 -18.83 14.48
CA SER A 142 11.49 -20.10 13.76
C SER A 142 10.68 -20.27 12.48
N ARG A 143 9.63 -19.48 12.30
CA ARG A 143 8.70 -19.48 11.15
C ARG A 143 8.87 -18.27 10.24
N LEU A 144 9.78 -17.36 10.58
CA LEU A 144 9.92 -16.10 9.87
C LEU A 144 10.75 -16.26 8.60
N PRO A 145 10.26 -15.69 7.50
CA PRO A 145 11.05 -15.45 6.31
C PRO A 145 12.31 -14.66 6.66
N TYR A 146 13.36 -14.91 5.88
CA TYR A 146 14.60 -14.15 5.97
C TYR A 146 14.33 -12.65 5.87
N ARG A 147 15.17 -11.84 6.49
CA ARG A 147 15.12 -10.40 6.22
C ARG A 147 15.68 -10.14 4.84
N LEU A 148 15.12 -9.15 4.17
CA LEU A 148 15.71 -8.62 2.97
C LEU A 148 17.11 -8.06 3.31
N ARG A 149 18.10 -8.37 2.46
CA ARG A 149 19.44 -7.81 2.60
C ARG A 149 19.36 -6.28 2.68
N ASP A 150 20.09 -5.69 3.62
CA ASP A 150 20.18 -4.24 3.87
C ASP A 150 18.83 -3.58 4.23
N SER A 151 17.87 -4.35 4.75
CA SER A 151 16.57 -3.87 5.22
C SER A 151 16.10 -4.63 6.45
N ASN A 152 15.26 -3.98 7.26
CA ASN A 152 14.56 -4.66 8.36
C ASN A 152 13.29 -5.39 7.89
N MET A 153 12.82 -5.10 6.67
CA MET A 153 11.66 -5.78 6.08
C MET A 153 11.91 -7.27 5.88
N ARG A 154 10.85 -8.07 6.00
CA ARG A 154 10.87 -9.50 5.69
C ARG A 154 10.85 -9.72 4.19
N ASP A 155 11.54 -10.76 3.74
CA ASP A 155 11.57 -11.17 2.34
C ASP A 155 10.33 -11.99 2.01
N VAL A 156 9.21 -11.29 1.83
CA VAL A 156 7.88 -11.89 1.61
C VAL A 156 7.17 -11.28 0.42
N ARG A 157 6.22 -12.05 -0.12
CA ARG A 157 5.20 -11.56 -1.05
C ARG A 157 3.86 -11.50 -0.33
N LEU A 158 3.26 -10.32 -0.33
CA LEU A 158 1.92 -10.10 0.19
C LEU A 158 0.93 -10.34 -0.96
N ILE A 159 -0.05 -11.22 -0.75
CA ILE A 159 -1.13 -11.47 -1.72
C ILE A 159 -2.43 -11.13 -1.02
N CYS A 160 -3.05 -10.02 -1.43
CA CYS A 160 -4.37 -9.63 -0.99
C CYS A 160 -5.42 -10.21 -1.91
N VAL A 161 -6.48 -10.76 -1.32
CA VAL A 161 -7.65 -11.27 -2.04
C VAL A 161 -8.90 -10.54 -1.54
N ASP A 162 -9.82 -10.33 -2.46
CA ASP A 162 -11.18 -9.88 -2.18
C ASP A 162 -12.13 -10.58 -3.17
N THR A 163 -13.30 -10.98 -2.70
CA THR A 163 -14.25 -11.77 -3.49
C THR A 163 -15.64 -11.17 -3.46
N ASP A 164 -16.34 -11.19 -4.59
CA ASP A 164 -17.73 -10.75 -4.70
C ASP A 164 -18.59 -11.77 -5.47
N LYS A 165 -19.90 -11.72 -5.22
CA LYS A 165 -20.99 -12.49 -5.88
C LYS A 165 -20.95 -14.02 -5.73
N GLY A 166 -19.99 -14.60 -5.01
CA GLY A 166 -20.00 -16.02 -4.64
C GLY A 166 -20.98 -16.32 -3.51
N ARG A 167 -22.22 -16.71 -3.83
CA ARG A 167 -23.08 -17.40 -2.84
C ARG A 167 -22.65 -18.87 -2.74
N LYS A 168 -22.89 -19.53 -1.61
CA LYS A 168 -22.66 -20.99 -1.48
C LYS A 168 -23.32 -21.74 -2.64
N GLY A 169 -22.58 -22.57 -3.35
CA GLY A 169 -23.03 -23.30 -4.54
C GLY A 169 -23.00 -22.47 -5.84
N ALA A 170 -22.34 -21.31 -5.84
CA ALA A 170 -22.16 -20.53 -7.05
C ALA A 170 -21.25 -21.26 -8.04
N LYS A 171 -21.59 -21.20 -9.33
CA LYS A 171 -20.74 -21.68 -10.43
C LYS A 171 -19.79 -20.61 -10.94
N SER A 172 -19.95 -19.37 -10.48
CA SER A 172 -19.13 -18.24 -10.86
C SER A 172 -19.01 -17.23 -9.72
N PHE A 173 -17.92 -16.47 -9.73
CA PHE A 173 -17.67 -15.37 -8.79
C PHE A 173 -16.69 -14.37 -9.39
N HIS A 174 -16.62 -13.18 -8.79
CA HIS A 174 -15.60 -12.20 -9.13
C HIS A 174 -14.53 -12.20 -8.03
N MET A 175 -13.26 -12.06 -8.44
CA MET A 175 -12.14 -12.05 -7.51
C MET A 175 -11.15 -10.96 -7.88
N GLY A 176 -10.77 -10.18 -6.88
CA GLY A 176 -9.65 -9.27 -6.95
C GLY A 176 -8.43 -9.88 -6.30
N VAL A 177 -7.28 -9.69 -6.92
CA VAL A 177 -5.99 -10.07 -6.36
C VAL A 177 -5.04 -8.88 -6.44
N ALA A 178 -4.45 -8.48 -5.33
CA ALA A 178 -3.42 -7.45 -5.29
C ALA A 178 -2.13 -8.01 -4.68
N ILE A 179 -1.01 -7.86 -5.38
CA ILE A 179 0.28 -8.45 -5.03
C ILE A 179 1.29 -7.34 -4.78
N LEU A 180 1.92 -7.38 -3.61
CA LEU A 180 3.02 -6.49 -3.25
C LEU A 180 4.22 -7.34 -2.82
N ASP A 181 5.32 -7.26 -3.57
CA ASP A 181 6.57 -7.93 -3.21
C ASP A 181 7.49 -6.95 -2.46
N THR A 182 7.91 -7.35 -1.26
CA THR A 182 8.82 -6.54 -0.44
C THR A 182 10.19 -6.34 -1.10
N ARG A 183 10.60 -7.23 -2.02
CA ARG A 183 11.80 -7.04 -2.85
C ARG A 183 11.67 -5.84 -3.77
N ASP A 184 10.50 -5.65 -4.38
CA ASP A 184 10.22 -4.50 -5.27
C ASP A 184 10.33 -3.19 -4.48
N LEU A 185 9.81 -3.14 -3.24
CA LEU A 185 9.99 -2.01 -2.33
C LEU A 185 11.46 -1.73 -2.02
N ARG A 186 12.22 -2.77 -1.63
CA ARG A 186 13.66 -2.65 -1.35
C ARG A 186 14.42 -2.14 -2.56
N ASP A 187 14.13 -2.65 -3.75
CA ASP A 187 14.90 -2.34 -4.95
C ASP A 187 14.68 -0.88 -5.39
N VAL A 188 13.44 -0.37 -5.28
CA VAL A 188 13.15 1.06 -5.45
C VAL A 188 13.91 1.91 -4.43
N ILE A 189 13.89 1.50 -3.15
CA ILE A 189 14.60 2.23 -2.06
C ILE A 189 16.11 2.23 -2.27
N ARG A 190 16.69 1.09 -2.66
CA ARG A 190 18.14 0.91 -2.78
C ARG A 190 18.69 1.62 -4.00
N ASN A 191 18.01 1.47 -5.13
CA ASN A 191 18.49 1.98 -6.42
C ASN A 191 17.97 3.40 -6.71
N GLY A 192 17.06 3.94 -5.88
CA GLY A 192 16.54 5.29 -6.04
C GLY A 192 15.67 5.48 -7.28
N PHE A 193 15.00 4.40 -7.74
CA PHE A 193 14.15 4.46 -8.93
C PHE A 193 13.01 5.47 -8.75
N LYS A 194 12.81 6.34 -9.74
CA LYS A 194 11.64 7.20 -9.84
C LYS A 194 10.55 6.42 -10.56
N LEU A 195 9.41 6.26 -9.90
CA LEU A 195 8.21 5.66 -10.49
C LEU A 195 7.27 6.79 -10.88
N ASP A 196 6.65 6.68 -12.06
CA ASP A 196 5.61 7.62 -12.50
C ASP A 196 4.43 7.59 -11.52
N ASN A 197 4.00 6.37 -11.14
CA ASN A 197 3.05 6.16 -10.08
C ASN A 197 3.56 5.12 -9.07
N PRO A 198 3.85 5.51 -7.80
CA PRO A 198 4.32 4.58 -6.79
C PRO A 198 3.37 3.41 -6.51
N SER A 199 2.05 3.57 -6.70
CA SER A 199 1.09 2.48 -6.47
C SER A 199 1.24 1.32 -7.44
N ASP A 200 1.96 1.49 -8.55
CA ASP A 200 2.17 0.42 -9.55
C ASP A 200 3.04 -0.72 -8.98
N LEU A 201 3.68 -0.51 -7.83
CA LEU A 201 4.32 -1.58 -7.05
C LEU A 201 3.30 -2.60 -6.49
N ILE A 202 2.02 -2.22 -6.43
CA ILE A 202 0.91 -3.12 -6.14
C ILE A 202 0.35 -3.59 -7.48
N ARG A 203 0.73 -4.80 -7.90
CA ARG A 203 0.18 -5.43 -9.10
C ARG A 203 -1.23 -5.90 -8.80
N THR A 204 -2.21 -5.55 -9.61
CA THR A 204 -3.60 -5.88 -9.35
C THR A 204 -4.25 -6.54 -10.54
N TYR A 205 -5.07 -7.54 -10.24
CA TYR A 205 -5.83 -8.31 -11.20
C TYR A 205 -7.28 -8.37 -10.74
N GLN A 206 -8.20 -8.36 -11.70
CA GLN A 206 -9.61 -8.65 -11.48
C GLN A 206 -10.01 -9.80 -12.39
N PHE A 207 -10.61 -10.83 -11.81
CA PHE A 207 -11.05 -12.02 -12.53
C PHE A 207 -12.55 -12.18 -12.42
N ALA A 208 -13.19 -12.48 -13.56
CA ALA A 208 -14.51 -13.07 -13.61
C ALA A 208 -14.34 -14.58 -13.79
N VAL A 209 -14.54 -15.35 -12.73
CA VAL A 209 -14.32 -16.80 -12.71
C VAL A 209 -15.60 -17.47 -13.18
N GLN A 210 -15.61 -17.90 -14.44
CA GLN A 210 -16.77 -18.50 -15.10
C GLN A 210 -16.39 -19.18 -16.42
N ASP A 211 -17.24 -20.07 -16.91
CA ASP A 211 -16.99 -20.83 -18.15
C ASP A 211 -17.22 -20.02 -19.44
N SER A 212 -17.81 -18.81 -19.36
CA SER A 212 -18.14 -17.99 -20.53
C SER A 212 -17.48 -16.61 -20.46
N VAL A 213 -17.14 -16.03 -21.61
CA VAL A 213 -16.44 -14.74 -21.68
C VAL A 213 -17.42 -13.60 -21.34
N PRO A 214 -17.24 -12.86 -20.23
CA PRO A 214 -18.04 -11.67 -19.96
C PRO A 214 -17.67 -10.56 -20.95
N LYS A 215 -18.53 -9.53 -21.06
CA LYS A 215 -18.14 -8.26 -21.69
C LYS A 215 -16.87 -7.73 -21.02
N VAL A 216 -15.99 -7.12 -21.80
CA VAL A 216 -14.83 -6.39 -21.27
C VAL A 216 -15.34 -5.36 -20.26
N ASP A 217 -15.03 -5.60 -19.00
CA ASP A 217 -15.38 -4.72 -17.89
C ASP A 217 -14.09 -4.15 -17.30
N ARG A 218 -14.11 -2.88 -16.88
CA ARG A 218 -12.92 -2.15 -16.45
C ARG A 218 -13.00 -1.79 -14.98
N PHE A 219 -11.89 -1.96 -14.29
CA PHE A 219 -11.71 -1.50 -12.92
C PHE A 219 -10.56 -0.48 -12.86
N CYS A 220 -10.33 0.14 -11.69
CA CYS A 220 -9.42 1.29 -11.58
C CYS A 220 -7.97 0.99 -11.99
N PHE A 221 -7.58 -0.28 -11.98
CA PHE A 221 -6.19 -0.70 -12.17
C PHE A 221 -6.01 -1.68 -13.34
N GLY A 222 -7.00 -1.81 -14.22
CA GLY A 222 -6.89 -2.64 -15.42
C GLY A 222 -8.22 -3.08 -16.02
N ASP A 223 -8.14 -4.10 -16.86
CA ASP A 223 -9.30 -4.78 -17.43
C ASP A 223 -9.62 -6.06 -16.62
N THR A 224 -10.91 -6.43 -16.54
CA THR A 224 -11.34 -7.70 -15.94
C THR A 224 -11.02 -8.85 -16.89
N GLU A 225 -10.29 -9.84 -16.38
CA GLU A 225 -9.94 -11.06 -17.12
C GLU A 225 -10.98 -12.16 -16.87
N ALA A 226 -11.52 -12.75 -17.94
CA ALA A 226 -12.26 -14.01 -17.84
C ALA A 226 -11.27 -15.14 -17.58
N ILE A 227 -11.55 -16.01 -16.60
CA ILE A 227 -10.65 -17.12 -16.28
C ILE A 227 -11.43 -18.35 -15.83
N SER A 228 -10.96 -19.54 -16.21
CA SER A 228 -11.47 -20.79 -15.64
C SER A 228 -10.96 -20.98 -14.21
N THR A 229 -11.64 -21.81 -13.43
CA THR A 229 -11.19 -22.13 -12.07
C THR A 229 -9.80 -22.78 -12.08
N GLU A 230 -9.53 -23.66 -13.04
CA GLU A 230 -8.24 -24.36 -13.18
C GLU A 230 -7.10 -23.40 -13.52
N ASP A 231 -7.35 -22.43 -14.40
CA ASP A 231 -6.37 -21.43 -14.78
C ASP A 231 -6.08 -20.48 -13.61
N LEU A 232 -7.11 -20.12 -12.85
CA LEU A 232 -6.95 -19.34 -11.62
C LEU A 232 -6.13 -20.10 -10.56
N LYS A 233 -6.40 -21.40 -10.36
CA LYS A 233 -5.58 -22.26 -9.50
C LYS A 233 -4.11 -22.24 -9.93
N ARG A 234 -3.82 -22.32 -11.24
CA ARG A 234 -2.44 -22.21 -11.77
C ARG A 234 -1.80 -20.85 -11.48
N ARG A 235 -2.54 -19.74 -11.67
CA ARG A 235 -2.03 -18.40 -11.33
C ARG A 235 -1.64 -18.29 -9.86
N PHE A 236 -2.43 -18.85 -8.94
CA PHE A 236 -2.09 -18.87 -7.51
C PHE A 236 -0.80 -19.63 -7.22
N VAL A 237 -0.57 -20.77 -7.88
CA VAL A 237 0.70 -21.53 -7.80
C VAL A 237 1.87 -20.70 -8.32
N GLU A 238 1.72 -20.02 -9.45
CA GLU A 238 2.75 -19.15 -10.04
C GLU A 238 3.07 -17.97 -9.13
N TRP A 239 2.06 -17.31 -8.56
CA TRP A 239 2.27 -16.14 -7.70
C TRP A 239 2.99 -16.47 -6.38
N GLN A 240 2.90 -17.71 -5.89
CA GLN A 240 3.63 -18.15 -4.70
C GLN A 240 5.00 -18.78 -5.02
N GLN A 241 5.30 -19.04 -6.30
CA GLN A 241 6.51 -19.76 -6.68
C GLN A 241 7.79 -19.04 -6.21
N GLY A 242 8.62 -19.76 -5.45
CA GLY A 242 9.92 -19.27 -4.96
C GLY A 242 9.83 -18.15 -3.91
N ARG A 243 8.67 -17.95 -3.28
CA ARG A 243 8.45 -16.90 -2.29
C ARG A 243 7.75 -17.42 -1.05
N ASP A 244 8.14 -16.86 0.09
CA ASP A 244 7.34 -16.90 1.31
C ASP A 244 6.14 -15.96 1.15
N VAL A 245 4.92 -16.49 1.29
CA VAL A 245 3.69 -15.73 1.08
C VAL A 245 2.99 -15.41 2.39
N ILE A 246 2.48 -14.18 2.48
CA ILE A 246 1.52 -13.75 3.50
C ILE A 246 0.23 -13.36 2.80
N GLY A 247 -0.87 -13.99 3.20
CA GLY A 247 -2.20 -13.64 2.73
C GLY A 247 -2.69 -12.37 3.40
N VAL A 248 -3.40 -11.53 2.66
CA VAL A 248 -4.01 -10.30 3.16
C VAL A 248 -5.48 -10.32 2.72
N ALA A 249 -6.37 -9.86 3.60
CA ALA A 249 -7.77 -9.66 3.26
C ALA A 249 -8.32 -8.52 4.10
N TYR A 250 -9.33 -7.80 3.59
CA TYR A 250 -10.03 -6.85 4.44
C TYR A 250 -10.89 -7.56 5.49
N SER A 251 -11.69 -8.56 5.06
CA SER A 251 -12.50 -9.39 5.96
C SER A 251 -12.31 -10.87 5.63
N LEU A 252 -11.32 -11.48 6.29
CA LEU A 252 -10.76 -12.78 5.92
C LEU A 252 -11.78 -13.94 5.81
N HIS A 253 -12.83 -13.94 6.63
CA HIS A 253 -13.69 -15.13 6.78
C HIS A 253 -14.44 -15.51 5.50
N SER A 254 -15.01 -14.52 4.81
CA SER A 254 -15.80 -14.74 3.60
C SER A 254 -14.92 -15.20 2.44
N ASP A 255 -13.78 -14.53 2.24
CA ASP A 255 -12.86 -14.83 1.14
C ASP A 255 -12.24 -16.23 1.29
N LEU A 256 -11.85 -16.63 2.51
CA LEU A 256 -11.32 -17.97 2.75
C LEU A 256 -12.35 -19.07 2.52
N ALA A 257 -13.62 -18.83 2.83
CA ALA A 257 -14.68 -19.80 2.59
C ALA A 257 -14.83 -20.06 1.08
N LEU A 258 -14.81 -19.00 0.27
CA LEU A 258 -14.90 -19.11 -1.19
C LEU A 258 -13.66 -19.77 -1.79
N LEU A 259 -12.46 -19.34 -1.39
CA LEU A 259 -11.20 -19.98 -1.82
C LEU A 259 -11.21 -21.48 -1.55
N LYS A 260 -11.71 -21.90 -0.37
CA LYS A 260 -11.84 -23.31 -0.03
C LYS A 260 -12.87 -24.04 -0.89
N GLU A 261 -14.02 -23.41 -1.16
CA GLU A 261 -15.09 -24.00 -1.99
C GLU A 261 -14.62 -24.29 -3.42
N PHE A 262 -13.83 -23.39 -4.01
CA PHE A 262 -13.26 -23.56 -5.35
C PHE A 262 -11.89 -24.25 -5.36
N GLU A 263 -11.43 -24.76 -4.20
CA GLU A 263 -10.13 -25.41 -4.02
C GLU A 263 -8.94 -24.57 -4.54
N ILE A 264 -9.05 -23.25 -4.37
CA ILE A 264 -7.97 -22.31 -4.67
C ILE A 264 -7.14 -22.19 -3.40
N PHE A 265 -5.94 -22.76 -3.43
CA PHE A 265 -5.05 -22.79 -2.28
C PHE A 265 -3.99 -21.70 -2.38
N LEU A 266 -3.92 -20.85 -1.36
CA LEU A 266 -2.79 -19.99 -1.10
C LEU A 266 -1.97 -20.59 0.04
N SER A 267 -0.74 -21.02 -0.24
CA SER A 267 0.20 -21.56 0.75
C SER A 267 0.82 -20.45 1.62
N ALA A 268 -0.04 -19.64 2.25
CA ALA A 268 0.38 -18.52 3.08
C ALA A 268 0.90 -19.00 4.44
N ILE A 269 2.03 -18.43 4.89
CA ILE A 269 2.59 -18.67 6.24
C ILE A 269 1.63 -18.16 7.32
N CYS A 270 0.97 -17.04 7.04
CA CYS A 270 -0.07 -16.47 7.88
C CYS A 270 -0.97 -15.54 7.06
N TRP A 271 -2.08 -15.14 7.67
CA TRP A 271 -3.03 -14.18 7.11
C TRP A 271 -3.11 -12.92 7.97
N ILE A 272 -3.10 -11.76 7.30
CA ILE A 272 -3.35 -10.45 7.91
C ILE A 272 -4.80 -10.06 7.59
N ASP A 273 -5.63 -10.06 8.62
CA ASP A 273 -7.00 -9.54 8.57
C ASP A 273 -6.97 -8.04 8.90
N LEU A 274 -7.21 -7.19 7.89
CA LEU A 274 -7.13 -5.74 8.05
C LEU A 274 -8.28 -5.18 8.87
N ALA A 275 -9.46 -5.81 8.86
CA ALA A 275 -10.56 -5.43 9.73
C ALA A 275 -10.19 -5.61 11.21
N LEU A 276 -9.29 -6.54 11.54
CA LEU A 276 -8.70 -6.67 12.87
C LEU A 276 -7.50 -5.72 13.09
N ALA A 277 -6.60 -5.61 12.12
CA ALA A 277 -5.37 -4.82 12.25
C ALA A 277 -5.64 -3.34 12.49
N GLN A 278 -6.71 -2.81 11.90
CA GLN A 278 -7.04 -1.39 11.96
C GLN A 278 -7.40 -0.85 13.35
N TYR A 279 -7.84 -1.71 14.28
CA TYR A 279 -8.39 -1.27 15.56
C TYR A 279 -7.39 -0.46 16.37
N ILE A 280 -6.14 -0.93 16.42
CA ILE A 280 -5.08 -0.31 17.22
C ILE A 280 -4.59 0.99 16.57
N PRO A 281 -4.21 1.02 15.27
CA PRO A 281 -3.73 2.25 14.64
C PRO A 281 -4.82 3.30 14.44
N LEU A 282 -6.10 2.94 14.35
CA LEU A 282 -7.19 3.90 14.17
C LEU A 282 -7.98 4.22 15.44
N GLN A 283 -7.75 3.49 16.54
CA GLN A 283 -8.48 3.65 17.80
C GLN A 283 -10.01 3.58 17.61
N ASN A 284 -10.46 2.60 16.83
CA ASN A 284 -11.89 2.42 16.55
C ASN A 284 -12.57 1.54 17.59
N ALA A 285 -13.78 1.91 17.98
CA ALA A 285 -14.64 1.06 18.82
C ALA A 285 -15.25 -0.12 18.03
N THR A 286 -15.47 0.07 16.73
CA THR A 286 -16.05 -0.93 15.81
C THR A 286 -15.10 -1.19 14.63
N ALA A 287 -15.37 -2.22 13.83
CA ALA A 287 -14.65 -2.46 12.58
C ALA A 287 -15.37 -1.64 11.50
N PRO A 288 -14.88 -0.44 11.13
CA PRO A 288 -15.47 0.29 10.02
C PRO A 288 -15.30 -0.46 8.70
N SER A 289 -15.99 -0.01 7.65
CA SER A 289 -15.80 -0.50 6.28
C SER A 289 -14.47 -0.02 5.69
N LEU A 290 -13.99 -0.68 4.64
CA LEU A 290 -12.77 -0.31 3.93
C LEU A 290 -12.80 1.17 3.48
N ALA A 291 -13.96 1.65 2.99
CA ALA A 291 -14.17 3.06 2.61
C ALA A 291 -13.86 4.03 3.76
N VAL A 292 -14.37 3.75 4.96
CA VAL A 292 -14.15 4.59 6.14
C VAL A 292 -12.69 4.55 6.59
N VAL A 293 -12.04 3.39 6.51
CA VAL A 293 -10.60 3.25 6.79
C VAL A 293 -9.76 4.07 5.81
N MET A 294 -10.04 3.95 4.51
CA MET A 294 -9.36 4.72 3.48
C MET A 294 -9.51 6.22 3.67
N ASN A 295 -10.73 6.69 3.98
CA ASN A 295 -10.98 8.10 4.27
C ASN A 295 -10.13 8.59 5.44
N ARG A 296 -10.03 7.81 6.52
CA ARG A 296 -9.18 8.13 7.68
C ARG A 296 -7.69 8.10 7.36
N LEU A 297 -7.26 7.27 6.42
CA LEU A 297 -5.88 7.20 5.95
C LEU A 297 -5.59 8.18 4.79
N ARG A 298 -6.60 8.95 4.34
CA ARG A 298 -6.59 9.81 3.13
C ARG A 298 -6.11 9.08 1.88
N ILE A 299 -6.51 7.83 1.73
CA ILE A 299 -6.34 7.09 0.49
C ILE A 299 -7.41 7.60 -0.48
N ARG A 300 -6.97 8.19 -1.59
CA ARG A 300 -7.89 8.63 -2.66
C ARG A 300 -8.43 7.40 -3.39
N TYR A 301 -9.75 7.33 -3.56
CA TYR A 301 -10.45 6.32 -4.37
C TYR A 301 -11.54 6.96 -5.23
N ALA A 302 -11.87 6.38 -6.39
CA ALA A 302 -12.73 6.99 -7.43
C ALA A 302 -14.20 6.56 -7.29
N GLY A 303 -14.68 6.29 -6.07
CA GLY A 303 -16.06 5.85 -5.82
C GLY A 303 -16.43 4.43 -6.32
N ARG A 304 -15.58 3.76 -7.10
CA ARG A 304 -15.79 2.36 -7.56
C ARG A 304 -15.33 1.31 -6.54
N LEU A 305 -15.83 1.42 -5.31
CA LEU A 305 -15.77 0.31 -4.35
C LEU A 305 -16.86 -0.71 -4.73
N HIS A 306 -16.73 -1.97 -4.30
CA HIS A 306 -17.54 -3.12 -4.77
C HIS A 306 -17.09 -3.78 -6.07
N GLU A 307 -15.94 -3.35 -6.61
CA GLU A 307 -15.21 -4.11 -7.63
C GLU A 307 -14.07 -4.84 -6.92
N PRO A 308 -14.03 -6.18 -6.91
CA PRO A 308 -13.07 -6.92 -6.10
C PRO A 308 -11.61 -6.54 -6.37
N GLY A 309 -11.24 -6.26 -7.62
CA GLY A 309 -9.90 -5.80 -7.97
C GLY A 309 -9.57 -4.45 -7.33
N ASN A 310 -10.52 -3.51 -7.31
CA ASN A 310 -10.36 -2.24 -6.63
C ASN A 310 -10.21 -2.44 -5.12
N ASP A 311 -11.10 -3.23 -4.53
CA ASP A 311 -11.13 -3.47 -3.09
C ASP A 311 -9.85 -4.18 -2.61
N ALA A 312 -9.34 -5.17 -3.36
CA ALA A 312 -8.05 -5.80 -3.08
C ALA A 312 -6.86 -4.82 -3.17
N HIS A 313 -6.82 -3.96 -4.19
CA HIS A 313 -5.76 -2.95 -4.34
C HIS A 313 -5.80 -1.94 -3.17
N PHE A 314 -6.99 -1.44 -2.88
CA PHE A 314 -7.19 -0.46 -1.82
C PHE A 314 -7.00 -1.06 -0.42
N ALA A 315 -7.29 -2.34 -0.23
CA ALA A 315 -6.91 -3.09 0.97
C ALA A 315 -5.38 -3.15 1.12
N MET A 316 -4.62 -3.38 0.04
CA MET A 316 -3.16 -3.34 0.09
C MET A 316 -2.61 -1.94 0.40
N ARG A 317 -3.19 -0.88 -0.19
CA ARG A 317 -2.86 0.51 0.19
C ARG A 317 -3.21 0.80 1.65
N THR A 318 -4.32 0.25 2.13
CA THR A 318 -4.74 0.34 3.53
C THR A 318 -3.74 -0.35 4.46
N LEU A 319 -3.25 -1.53 4.12
CA LEU A 319 -2.18 -2.22 4.87
C LEU A 319 -0.95 -1.31 5.03
N LEU A 320 -0.50 -0.68 3.94
CA LEU A 320 0.63 0.26 3.97
C LEU A 320 0.32 1.50 4.81
N GLY A 321 -0.90 2.04 4.71
CA GLY A 321 -1.34 3.20 5.49
C GLY A 321 -1.41 2.90 6.99
N LEU A 322 -1.89 1.71 7.35
CA LEU A 322 -1.88 1.24 8.74
C LEU A 322 -0.45 1.06 9.25
N ALA A 323 0.47 0.51 8.45
CA ALA A 323 1.87 0.37 8.82
C ALA A 323 2.55 1.73 9.07
N VAL A 324 2.31 2.70 8.17
CA VAL A 324 2.81 4.09 8.30
C VAL A 324 2.27 4.74 9.56
N LEU A 325 0.96 4.67 9.79
CA LEU A 325 0.32 5.31 10.95
C LEU A 325 0.78 4.68 12.27
N ASP A 326 0.83 3.36 12.32
CA ASP A 326 1.27 2.60 13.49
C ASP A 326 2.75 2.87 13.81
N PHE A 327 3.64 2.82 12.80
CA PHE A 327 5.04 3.20 12.98
C PHE A 327 5.16 4.62 13.52
N TRP A 328 4.44 5.58 12.94
CA TRP A 328 4.53 6.98 13.34
C TRP A 328 4.10 7.20 14.79
N ARG A 329 2.99 6.58 15.20
CA ARG A 329 2.48 6.67 16.57
C ARG A 329 3.47 6.13 17.59
N GLU A 330 4.07 4.99 17.27
CA GLU A 330 5.10 4.41 18.10
C GLU A 330 6.36 5.30 18.09
N TRP A 331 6.86 5.69 16.92
CA TRP A 331 8.06 6.52 16.80
C TRP A 331 7.96 7.85 17.56
N THR A 332 6.82 8.54 17.46
CA THR A 332 6.58 9.80 18.18
C THR A 332 6.41 9.61 19.68
N HIS A 333 5.77 8.52 20.13
CA HIS A 333 5.62 8.24 21.55
C HIS A 333 6.95 7.92 22.23
N TRP A 334 7.85 7.24 21.53
CA TRP A 334 9.13 6.78 22.09
C TRP A 334 10.28 7.79 21.98
N GLY A 335 10.06 9.01 21.47
CA GLY A 335 11.02 10.13 21.44
C GLY A 335 12.49 9.69 21.31
N ASP A 336 12.99 9.60 20.07
CA ASP A 336 14.36 9.19 19.74
C ASP A 336 14.68 7.68 19.98
N GLY A 337 13.80 6.92 20.65
CA GLY A 337 14.02 5.51 21.02
C GLY A 337 13.81 4.46 19.95
N LEU A 338 13.25 4.81 18.77
CA LEU A 338 13.05 3.88 17.65
C LEU A 338 14.14 3.96 16.56
N GLY A 339 15.13 4.85 16.74
CA GLY A 339 16.16 5.12 15.74
C GLY A 339 15.64 5.90 14.53
N ALA A 340 16.41 5.88 13.45
CA ALA A 340 16.08 6.58 12.22
C ALA A 340 14.79 6.02 11.57
N ILE A 341 14.00 6.91 10.96
CA ILE A 341 12.81 6.53 10.19
C ILE A 341 13.22 5.53 9.09
N PRO A 342 12.62 4.33 9.04
CA PRO A 342 12.94 3.33 8.03
C PRO A 342 12.66 3.86 6.63
N ARG A 343 13.53 3.59 5.66
CA ARG A 343 13.37 4.08 4.28
C ARG A 343 12.07 3.62 3.61
N TRP A 344 11.53 2.47 4.00
CA TRP A 344 10.23 1.99 3.49
C TRP A 344 9.07 2.91 3.89
N TYR A 345 9.18 3.63 5.01
CA TYR A 345 8.13 4.52 5.51
C TYR A 345 7.76 5.56 4.45
N HIS A 346 8.76 6.26 3.90
CA HIS A 346 8.52 7.29 2.89
C HIS A 346 7.95 6.72 1.59
N LEU A 347 8.42 5.55 1.14
CA LEU A 347 7.88 4.92 -0.05
C LEU A 347 6.43 4.45 0.17
N ALA A 348 6.14 3.84 1.32
CA ALA A 348 4.79 3.43 1.69
C ALA A 348 3.85 4.63 1.75
N THR A 349 4.26 5.75 2.35
CA THR A 349 3.47 6.99 2.34
C THR A 349 3.18 7.49 0.92
N LYS A 350 4.16 7.42 0.01
CA LYS A 350 3.96 7.76 -1.41
C LYS A 350 2.95 6.83 -2.08
N ILE A 351 3.03 5.52 -1.85
CA ILE A 351 2.05 4.53 -2.37
C ILE A 351 0.65 4.82 -1.80
N VAL A 352 0.55 5.10 -0.51
CA VAL A 352 -0.72 5.43 0.17
C VAL A 352 -1.35 6.70 -0.40
N ARG A 353 -0.55 7.67 -0.88
CA ARG A 353 -1.02 8.94 -1.46
C ARG A 353 -1.06 8.95 -2.99
N ALA A 354 -0.62 7.85 -3.63
CA ALA A 354 -0.58 7.71 -5.07
C ALA A 354 -1.92 8.09 -5.72
N GLU A 355 -1.81 8.69 -6.90
CA GLU A 355 -2.97 9.03 -7.68
C GLU A 355 -3.62 7.77 -8.28
N ILE A 356 -4.92 7.82 -8.46
CA ILE A 356 -5.65 6.77 -9.17
C ILE A 356 -5.36 6.94 -10.67
N PRO A 357 -5.12 5.85 -11.42
CA PRO A 357 -4.89 5.89 -12.86
C PRO A 357 -5.92 6.75 -13.61
N ARG A 358 -5.42 7.55 -14.58
CA ARG A 358 -6.16 8.68 -15.19
C ARG A 358 -7.43 8.28 -15.95
N THR A 359 -7.51 7.06 -16.48
CA THR A 359 -8.67 6.56 -17.24
C THR A 359 -9.98 6.58 -16.44
N GLU A 360 -9.92 6.71 -15.12
CA GLU A 360 -11.07 6.65 -14.21
C GLU A 360 -11.48 8.00 -13.62
N ARG A 361 -10.72 9.09 -13.86
CA ARG A 361 -11.05 10.43 -13.34
C ARG A 361 -12.25 11.09 -14.02
N HIS A 362 -12.68 10.58 -15.17
CA HIS A 362 -13.76 11.16 -15.97
C HIS A 362 -15.16 11.09 -15.31
N GLY A 363 -15.28 10.60 -14.07
CA GLY A 363 -16.52 10.59 -13.30
C GLY A 363 -16.49 11.36 -11.98
N LEU A 364 -15.41 12.08 -11.66
CA LEU A 364 -15.33 12.90 -10.43
C LEU A 364 -15.56 14.38 -10.80
N PRO A 365 -16.51 15.09 -10.16
CA PRO A 365 -16.53 16.54 -10.21
C PRO A 365 -15.28 17.09 -9.48
N ASP A 366 -14.66 18.10 -10.07
CA ASP A 366 -13.44 18.78 -9.58
C ASP A 366 -13.55 19.31 -8.14
#